data_AF-A0A956SQC0-F1
#
_entry.id   AF-A0A956SQC0-F1
#
_cell.length_a   1.000
_cell.length_b   1.000
_cell.length_c   1.000
_cell.angle_alpha   90.00
_cell.angle_beta   90.00
_cell.angle_gamma   90.00
#
_symmetry.space_group_name_H-M   'P 1'
#
loop_
_entity.id
_entity.type
_entity.pdbx_description
1 polymer ?
#
loop_
_entity_poly.entity_id
_entity_poly.type
_entity_poly.pdbx_seq_one_letter_code
_entity_poly.pdbx_strand_id
1 'polypeptide(L)' 'AEAYPELKSNENFTRLQDELAGTENRVATARRDYNGAVEQFNGKIRTFPTNLTAKLFGLGNAREYFEADAGATEAPTVEF' A
#
# COMPACT_ATOMS: atom_id res chain seq x y z
N ALA A 1 -18.44 30.17 -30.97
CA ALA A 1 -17.75 28.87 -31.04
C ALA A 1 -17.75 28.33 -29.63
N GLU A 2 -18.80 27.68 -29.17
CA GLU A 2 -19.02 27.50 -27.73
C GLU A 2 -19.89 26.26 -27.44
N ALA A 3 -19.75 25.71 -26.23
CA ALA A 3 -19.88 24.31 -25.85
C ALA A 3 -18.66 23.53 -26.36
N TYR A 4 -17.72 23.05 -25.55
CA TYR A 4 -17.91 21.98 -24.57
C TYR A 4 -16.79 21.95 -23.50
N PRO A 5 -16.60 22.99 -22.67
CA PRO A 5 -15.67 22.92 -21.54
C PRO A 5 -16.13 21.89 -20.49
N GLU A 6 -17.44 21.74 -20.26
CA GLU A 6 -17.96 20.77 -19.26
C GLU A 6 -17.75 19.32 -19.67
N LEU A 7 -17.92 18.99 -20.94
CA LEU A 7 -17.73 17.63 -21.46
C LEU A 7 -16.24 17.22 -21.37
N LYS A 8 -15.34 18.16 -21.65
CA LYS A 8 -13.89 17.98 -21.45
C LYS A 8 -13.51 17.87 -19.98
N SER A 9 -14.20 18.58 -19.08
CA SER A 9 -13.97 18.50 -17.63
C SER A 9 -14.41 17.14 -17.08
N ASN A 10 -15.58 16.65 -17.51
CA ASN A 10 -16.11 15.35 -17.09
C ASN A 10 -15.21 14.16 -17.49
N GLU A 11 -14.67 14.19 -18.72
CA GLU A 11 -13.75 13.17 -19.20
C GLU A 11 -12.40 13.18 -18.46
N ASN A 12 -11.88 14.38 -18.14
CA ASN A 12 -10.66 14.52 -17.33
C ASN A 12 -10.89 14.07 -15.87
N PHE A 13 -12.06 14.37 -15.30
CA PHE A 13 -12.44 13.94 -13.97
C PHE A 13 -12.54 12.42 -13.86
N THR A 14 -13.20 11.78 -14.83
CA THR A 14 -13.34 10.32 -14.89
C THR A 14 -11.97 9.65 -15.00
N ARG A 15 -11.08 10.16 -15.88
CA ARG A 15 -9.72 9.64 -16.01
C ARG A 15 -8.90 9.78 -14.73
N LEU A 16 -9.03 10.90 -14.01
CA LEU A 16 -8.35 11.08 -12.72
C LEU A 16 -8.86 10.10 -11.66
N GLN A 17 -10.17 9.86 -11.59
CA GLN A 17 -10.73 8.86 -10.68
C GLN A 17 -10.22 7.45 -11.01
N ASP A 18 -10.14 7.09 -12.29
CA ASP A 18 -9.59 5.79 -12.72
C ASP A 18 -8.11 5.65 -12.35
N GLU A 19 -7.31 6.70 -12.52
CA GLU A 19 -5.89 6.73 -12.13
C GLU A 19 -5.70 6.64 -10.61
N LEU A 20 -6.56 7.31 -9.83
CA LEU A 20 -6.57 7.25 -8.36
C LEU A 20 -6.92 5.83 -7.88
N ALA A 21 -8.02 5.25 -8.38
CA ALA A 21 -8.40 3.88 -8.07
C ALA A 21 -7.29 2.88 -8.47
N GLY A 22 -6.64 3.09 -9.61
CA GLY A 22 -5.49 2.30 -10.03
C GLY A 22 -4.30 2.42 -9.06
N THR A 23 -4.05 3.61 -8.53
CA THR A 23 -2.97 3.88 -7.56
C THR A 23 -3.28 3.24 -6.21
N GLU A 24 -4.51 3.37 -5.71
CA GLU A 24 -4.95 2.74 -4.47
C GLU A 24 -4.84 1.22 -4.51
N ASN A 25 -5.26 0.60 -5.61
CA ASN A 25 -5.10 -0.84 -5.79
C ASN A 25 -3.62 -1.28 -5.75
N ARG A 26 -2.71 -0.48 -6.30
CA ARG A 26 -1.25 -0.74 -6.23
C ARG A 26 -0.72 -0.59 -4.81
N VAL A 27 -1.13 0.45 -4.08
CA VAL A 27 -0.75 0.65 -2.67
C VAL A 27 -1.25 -0.51 -1.80
N ALA A 28 -2.51 -0.93 -1.99
CA ALA A 28 -3.09 -2.05 -1.26
C ALA A 28 -2.33 -3.36 -1.53
N THR A 29 -1.94 -3.61 -2.78
CA THR A 29 -1.14 -4.78 -3.17
C THR A 29 0.26 -4.73 -2.55
N ALA A 30 0.96 -3.61 -2.69
CA ALA A 30 2.29 -3.43 -2.12
C ALA A 30 2.30 -3.58 -0.59
N ARG A 31 1.25 -3.10 0.09
CA ARG A 31 1.06 -3.31 1.54
C ARG A 31 0.93 -4.80 1.88
N ARG A 32 0.11 -5.56 1.14
CA ARG A 32 -0.03 -7.01 1.35
C ARG A 32 1.30 -7.74 1.14
N ASP A 33 1.99 -7.42 0.06
CA ASP A 33 3.27 -8.06 -0.27
C ASP A 33 4.34 -7.79 0.80
N TYR A 34 4.44 -6.53 1.25
CA TYR A 34 5.33 -6.15 2.35
C TYR A 34 4.99 -6.90 3.64
N ASN A 35 3.71 -6.89 4.05
CA ASN A 35 3.27 -7.54 5.28
C ASN A 35 3.49 -9.07 5.22
N GLY A 36 3.25 -9.69 4.07
CA GLY A 36 3.55 -11.12 3.89
C GLY A 36 5.04 -11.44 3.99
N ALA A 37 5.91 -10.58 3.47
CA ALA A 37 7.36 -10.73 3.62
C ALA A 37 7.81 -10.55 5.09
N VAL A 38 7.23 -9.57 5.79
CA VAL A 38 7.48 -9.33 7.22
C VAL A 38 7.02 -10.52 8.07
N GLU A 39 5.84 -11.08 7.80
CA GLU A 39 5.32 -12.26 8.49
C GLU A 39 6.27 -13.46 8.32
N GLN A 40 6.67 -13.76 7.09
CA GLN A 40 7.62 -14.85 6.82
C GLN A 40 8.97 -14.63 7.51
N PHE A 41 9.47 -13.40 7.50
CA PHE A 41 10.72 -13.05 8.18
C PHE A 41 10.60 -13.24 9.69
N ASN A 42 9.55 -12.68 10.29
CA ASN A 42 9.29 -12.74 11.73
C ASN A 42 9.09 -14.19 12.21
N GLY A 43 8.39 -15.02 11.42
CA GLY A 43 8.25 -16.44 11.68
C GLY A 43 9.60 -17.17 11.64
N LYS A 44 10.41 -16.90 10.61
CA LYS A 44 11.74 -17.51 10.45
C LYS A 44 12.68 -17.18 11.60
N ILE A 45 12.80 -15.90 11.99
CA ILE A 45 13.72 -15.50 13.08
C ILE A 45 13.30 -16.00 14.47
N ARG A 46 12.05 -16.46 14.63
CA ARG A 46 11.54 -17.04 15.88
C ARG A 46 11.65 -18.57 15.92
N THR A 47 11.89 -19.21 14.78
CA THR A 47 11.91 -20.68 14.66
C THR A 47 13.33 -21.23 14.82
N PHE A 48 13.48 -22.37 15.49
CA PHE A 48 14.77 -23.08 15.58
C PHE A 48 15.11 -23.74 14.23
N PRO A 49 16.37 -23.72 13.76
CA PRO A 49 17.57 -23.17 14.41
C PRO A 49 17.82 -21.68 14.09
N THR A 50 17.05 -21.09 13.18
CA THR A 50 17.25 -19.73 12.66
C THR A 50 17.22 -18.65 13.75
N ASN A 51 16.52 -18.85 14.86
CA ASN A 51 16.52 -17.92 15.98
C ASN A 51 17.90 -17.76 16.66
N LEU A 52 18.77 -18.76 16.59
CA LEU A 52 20.13 -18.71 17.14
C LEU A 52 21.03 -17.86 16.24
N THR A 53 21.01 -18.14 14.94
CA THR A 53 21.79 -17.36 13.97
C THR A 53 21.27 -15.93 13.88
N ALA A 54 19.96 -15.71 13.92
CA ALA A 54 19.37 -14.37 13.94
C ALA A 54 19.84 -13.55 15.14
N LYS A 55 19.93 -14.14 16.35
CA LYS A 55 20.51 -13.46 17.52
C LYS A 55 22.00 -13.15 17.35
N LEU A 56 22.77 -14.09 16.81
CA LEU A 56 24.21 -13.90 16.56
C LEU A 56 24.50 -12.79 15.53
N PHE A 57 23.65 -12.63 14.52
CA PHE A 57 23.78 -11.60 13.49
C PHE A 57 22.99 -10.31 13.79
N GLY A 58 22.41 -10.16 14.98
CA GLY A 58 21.62 -8.97 15.34
C GLY A 58 20.28 -8.81 14.60
N LEU A 59 19.82 -9.85 13.91
CA LEU A 59 18.56 -9.91 13.17
C LEU A 59 17.40 -10.49 14.01
N GLY A 60 17.58 -10.64 15.32
CA GLY A 60 16.60 -11.26 16.22
C GLY A 60 15.34 -10.42 16.48
N ASN A 61 15.30 -9.16 16.03
CA ASN A 61 14.16 -8.28 16.22
C ASN A 61 13.12 -8.50 15.12
N ALA A 62 11.85 -8.58 15.54
CA ALA A 62 10.74 -8.62 14.60
C ALA A 62 10.66 -7.30 13.81
N ARG A 63 10.39 -7.39 12.52
CA ARG A 63 10.05 -6.25 11.68
C ARG A 63 8.59 -5.87 11.92
N GLU A 64 8.31 -4.59 11.87
CA GLU A 64 6.95 -4.05 12.00
C GLU A 64 6.15 -4.28 10.72
N TYR A 65 4.85 -4.47 10.87
CA TYR A 65 3.93 -4.51 9.74
C TYR A 65 3.64 -3.08 9.27
N PHE A 66 3.37 -2.94 7.97
CA PHE A 66 2.86 -1.71 7.41
C PHE A 66 1.34 -1.66 7.62
N GLU A 67 0.90 -0.76 8.49
CA GLU A 67 -0.51 -0.53 8.76
C GLU A 67 -1.04 0.65 7.92
N ALA A 68 -2.32 0.59 7.58
CA ALA A 68 -3.00 1.71 6.97
C ALA A 68 -3.35 2.72 8.07
N ASP A 69 -3.11 4.01 7.84
CA ASP A 69 -3.75 5.03 8.66
C ASP A 69 -5.27 4.86 8.59
N ALA A 70 -5.97 5.14 9.69
CA ALA A 70 -7.41 4.89 9.81
C ALA A 70 -8.27 5.58 8.72
N GLY A 71 -7.74 6.62 8.06
CA GLY A 71 -8.40 7.32 6.95
C GLY A 71 -8.01 6.84 5.54
N ALA A 72 -7.01 5.95 5.40
CA ALA A 72 -6.50 5.50 4.09
C ALA A 72 -7.43 4.51 3.35
N THR A 73 -8.65 4.34 3.84
CA THR A 73 -9.70 3.52 3.20
C THR A 73 -10.67 4.37 2.38
N GLU A 74 -10.70 5.69 2.61
CA GLU A 74 -11.49 6.61 1.80
C GLU A 74 -10.66 7.11 0.61
N ALA A 75 -11.18 6.89 -0.59
CA ALA A 75 -10.61 7.48 -1.79
C ALA A 75 -10.70 9.01 -1.70
N PRO A 76 -9.64 9.74 -2.09
CA PRO A 76 -9.65 11.20 -1.98
C PRO A 76 -10.75 11.78 -2.86
N THR A 77 -11.69 12.51 -2.24
CA THR A 77 -12.68 13.31 -2.96
C THR A 77 -11.98 14.45 -3.68
N VAL A 78 -11.92 14.37 -5.01
CA VAL A 78 -11.36 15.43 -5.84
C VAL A 78 -12.42 16.52 -6.04
N GLU A 79 -12.27 17.65 -5.36
CA GLU A 79 -13.09 18.85 -5.60
C GLU A 79 -12.44 19.74 -6.65
N PHE A 80 -13.23 20.24 -7.61
CA PHE A 80 -12.83 21.18 -8.67
C PHE A 80 -13.60 22.50 -8.55
#